data_AF-A0A9E0YYN9-F1
#
_entry.id   AF-A0A9E0YYN9-F1
#
_cell.length_a   1.000
_cell.length_b   1.000
_cell.length_c   1.000
_cell.angle_alpha   90.00
_cell.angle_beta   90.00
_cell.angle_gamma   90.00
#
_symmetry.space_group_name_H-M   'P 1'
#
loop_
_entity.id
_entity.type
_entity.pdbx_description
1 polymer ?
#
loop_
_entity_poly.entity_id
_entity_poly.type
_entity_poly.pdbx_seq_one_letter_code
_entity_poly.pdbx_strand_id
1 'polypeptide(L)' 'MENLDTTANNFFEVASNYTWIVVIAALIVVGFLFIIGGQQGKERARSWIPGILVGAIIVIGAVSIGKFIVSLIAF' A
#
# COMPACT_ATOMS: atom_id res chain seq x y z
N MET A 1 18.69 19.82 -12.38
CA MET A 1 18.16 18.45 -12.52
C MET A 1 17.71 17.88 -11.17
N GLU A 2 18.34 18.26 -10.05
CA GLU A 2 17.87 17.94 -8.66
C GLU A 2 16.37 18.18 -8.42
N ASN A 3 15.80 19.28 -8.93
CA ASN A 3 14.38 19.59 -8.70
C ASN A 3 13.42 18.53 -9.30
N LEU A 4 13.83 17.82 -10.36
CA LEU A 4 13.00 16.78 -10.97
C LEU A 4 13.04 15.49 -10.15
N ASP A 5 14.21 15.10 -9.64
CA ASP A 5 14.37 13.98 -8.71
C ASP A 5 13.60 14.19 -7.42
N THR A 6 13.72 15.37 -6.82
CA THR A 6 13.02 15.69 -5.58
C THR A 6 11.51 15.69 -5.80
N THR A 7 11.02 16.30 -6.89
CA THR A 7 9.58 16.35 -7.18
C THR A 7 9.02 14.96 -7.43
N ALA A 8 9.71 14.13 -8.21
CA ALA A 8 9.24 12.79 -8.53
C ALA A 8 9.31 11.85 -7.32
N ASN A 9 10.39 11.90 -6.52
CA ASN A 9 10.47 11.12 -5.28
C ASN A 9 9.37 11.52 -4.29
N ASN A 10 9.08 12.82 -4.13
CA ASN A 10 7.99 13.30 -3.30
C ASN A 10 6.63 12.81 -3.81
N PHE A 11 6.40 12.78 -5.14
CA PHE A 11 5.17 12.26 -5.72
C PHE A 11 4.96 10.77 -5.41
N PHE A 12 6.00 9.96 -5.61
CA PHE A 12 5.95 8.53 -5.30
C PHE A 12 5.83 8.25 -3.80
N GLU A 13 6.41 9.09 -2.95
CA GLU A 13 6.27 9.01 -1.50
C GLU A 13 4.86 9.33 -1.03
N VAL A 14 4.25 10.38 -1.58
CA VAL A 14 2.84 10.73 -1.30
C VAL A 14 1.91 9.61 -1.75
N ALA A 15 2.10 9.06 -2.96
CA ALA A 15 1.31 7.94 -3.45
C ALA A 15 1.44 6.68 -2.56
N SER A 16 2.66 6.40 -2.09
CA SER A 16 2.92 5.30 -1.14
C SER A 16 2.21 5.54 0.20
N ASN A 17 2.28 6.75 0.75
CA ASN A 17 1.62 7.09 2.01
C ASN A 17 0.09 6.94 1.93
N TYR A 18 -0.54 7.43 0.87
CA TYR A 18 -1.98 7.23 0.67
C TYR A 18 -2.36 5.75 0.58
N THR A 19 -1.51 4.94 -0.05
CA THR A 19 -1.72 3.49 -0.11
C THR A 19 -1.63 2.86 1.27
N TRP A 20 -0.61 3.22 2.05
CA TRP A 20 -0.46 2.72 3.41
C TRP A 20 -1.65 3.09 4.29
N ILE A 21 -2.21 4.29 4.14
CA ILE A 21 -3.44 4.70 4.84
C ILE A 21 -4.61 3.77 4.49
N VAL A 22 -4.80 3.43 3.21
CA VAL A 22 -5.87 2.51 2.77
C VAL A 22 -5.62 1.09 3.28
N VAL A 23 -4.38 0.61 3.24
CA VAL A 23 -3.99 -0.72 3.77
C VAL A 23 -4.24 -0.79 5.27
N ILE A 24 -3.87 0.24 6.03
CA ILE A 24 -4.11 0.32 7.48
C ILE A 24 -5.62 0.33 7.77
N ALA A 25 -6.41 1.12 7.04
CA ALA A 25 -7.86 1.16 7.19
C ALA A 25 -8.48 -0.23 6.92
N ALA A 26 -8.04 -0.93 5.88
CA ALA A 26 -8.51 -2.28 5.57
C ALA A 26 -8.13 -3.30 6.66
N LEU A 27 -6.91 -3.22 7.20
CA LEU A 27 -6.48 -4.06 8.32
C LEU A 27 -7.29 -3.80 9.59
N ILE A 28 -7.63 -2.55 9.87
CA ILE A 28 -8.50 -2.17 11.01
C ILE A 28 -9.88 -2.82 10.84
N VAL A 29 -10.49 -2.74 9.65
CA VAL A 29 -11.80 -3.36 9.38
C VAL A 29 -11.74 -4.88 9.55
N VAL A 30 -10.71 -5.53 9.03
CA VAL A 30 -10.47 -6.96 9.20
C VAL A 30 -10.26 -7.34 10.66
N GLY A 31 -9.52 -6.51 11.42
CA GLY A 31 -9.33 -6.67 12.87
C GLY A 31 -10.64 -6.59 13.65
N PHE A 32 -11.49 -5.59 13.35
CA PHE A 32 -12.81 -5.46 13.95
C PHE A 32 -13.72 -6.64 13.62
N LEU A 33 -13.68 -7.16 12.38
CA LEU A 33 -14.40 -8.37 11.99
C LEU A 33 -13.90 -9.61 12.76
N PHE A 34 -12.61 -9.67 13.11
CA PHE A 34 -12.03 -10.73 13.94
C PHE A 34 -12.47 -10.67 15.40
N ILE A 35 -12.58 -9.46 15.95
CA ILE A 35 -12.93 -9.20 17.35
C ILE A 35 -14.43 -9.35 17.59
N ILE A 36 -15.26 -8.72 16.74
CA ILE A 36 -16.72 -8.59 16.97
C ILE A 36 -17.52 -9.60 16.15
N GLY A 37 -17.02 -10.03 14.99
CA GLY A 37 -17.82 -10.73 13.99
C GLY A 37 -18.10 -12.22 14.23
N GLY A 38 -17.70 -12.80 15.36
CA GLY A 38 -17.91 -14.23 15.64
C GLY A 38 -17.25 -15.15 14.60
N GLN A 39 -17.80 -16.36 14.37
CA GLN A 39 -17.25 -17.30 13.39
C GLN A 39 -17.34 -16.78 11.93
N GLN A 40 -18.47 -16.19 11.54
CA GLN A 40 -18.67 -15.68 10.17
C GLN A 40 -17.79 -14.47 9.85
N GLY A 41 -17.60 -13.56 10.82
CA GLY A 41 -16.70 -12.42 10.66
C GLY A 41 -15.24 -12.83 10.57
N LYS A 42 -14.82 -13.85 11.33
CA LYS A 42 -13.48 -14.44 11.21
C LYS A 42 -13.24 -15.10 9.86
N GLU A 43 -14.23 -15.78 9.29
CA GLU A 43 -14.13 -16.36 7.94
C GLU A 43 -14.01 -15.30 6.85
N ARG A 44 -14.84 -14.26 6.90
CA ARG A 44 -14.74 -13.11 5.99
C ARG A 44 -13.42 -12.37 6.12
N ALA A 45 -12.94 -12.16 7.35
CA ALA A 45 -11.66 -11.53 7.58
C ALA A 45 -10.50 -12.39 7.01
N ARG A 46 -10.53 -13.71 7.18
CA ARG A 46 -9.54 -14.63 6.61
C ARG A 46 -9.51 -14.62 5.08
N SER A 47 -10.65 -14.45 4.41
CA SER A 47 -10.66 -14.34 2.95
C SER A 47 -10.18 -12.97 2.45
N TRP A 48 -10.26 -11.92 3.27
CA TRP A 48 -9.84 -10.56 2.90
C TRP A 48 -8.36 -10.29 3.15
N ILE A 49 -7.76 -10.90 4.17
CA ILE A 49 -6.32 -10.81 4.49
C ILE A 49 -5.41 -11.03 3.25
N PRO A 50 -5.56 -12.11 2.45
CA PRO A 50 -4.70 -12.31 1.29
C PRO A 50 -4.87 -11.22 0.23
N GLY A 51 -6.09 -10.69 0.03
CA GLY A 51 -6.32 -9.56 -0.89
C GLY A 51 -5.61 -8.28 -0.43
N ILE A 52 -5.62 -8.00 0.87
CA ILE A 52 -4.90 -6.85 1.45
C ILE A 52 -3.38 -7.01 1.29
N LEU A 53 -2.86 -8.21 1.53
CA LEU A 53 -1.43 -8.54 1.36
C LEU A 53 -0.98 -8.38 -0.10
N VAL A 54 -1.74 -8.93 -1.05
CA VAL A 54 -1.43 -8.82 -2.48
C VAL A 54 -1.52 -7.37 -2.95
N GLY A 55 -2.55 -6.63 -2.53
CA GLY A 55 -2.69 -5.21 -2.85
C GLY A 55 -1.52 -4.37 -2.33
N ALA A 56 -1.09 -4.61 -1.09
CA ALA A 56 0.06 -3.93 -0.50
C ALA A 56 1.36 -4.20 -1.30
N ILE A 57 1.63 -5.46 -1.65
CA ILE A 57 2.83 -5.83 -2.42
C ILE A 57 2.85 -5.18 -3.80
N ILE A 58 1.72 -5.18 -4.52
CA ILE A 58 1.61 -4.60 -5.86
C ILE A 58 1.96 -3.11 -5.83
N VAL A 59 1.42 -2.37 -4.86
CA VAL A 59 1.65 -0.92 -4.81
C VAL A 59 3.06 -0.58 -4.34
N ILE A 60 3.60 -1.31 -3.35
CA ILE A 60 5.00 -1.15 -2.94
C ILE A 60 5.93 -1.43 -4.13
N GLY A 61 5.64 -2.47 -4.91
CA GLY A 61 6.36 -2.78 -6.14
C GLY A 61 6.29 -1.66 -7.17
N ALA A 62 5.10 -1.12 -7.43
CA ALA A 62 4.89 -0.02 -8.38
C ALA A 62 5.64 1.26 -7.96
N VAL A 63 5.62 1.61 -6.67
CA VAL A 63 6.36 2.76 -6.13
C VAL A 63 7.87 2.56 -6.26
N SER A 64 8.37 1.35 -5.96
CA SER A 64 9.79 1.02 -6.06
C SER A 64 10.30 1.11 -7.50
N ILE A 65 9.54 0.57 -8.45
CA ILE A 65 9.87 0.66 -9.89
C ILE A 65 9.83 2.10 -10.37
N GLY A 66 8.82 2.89 -9.95
CA GLY A 66 8.71 4.31 -10.28
C GLY A 66 9.92 5.11 -9.82
N LYS A 67 10.36 4.92 -8.57
CA LYS A 67 11.58 5.54 -8.04
C LYS A 67 12.85 5.10 -8.78
N PHE A 68 12.94 3.82 -9.14
CA PHE A 68 14.08 3.29 -9.91
C PHE A 68 14.18 3.91 -11.32
N ILE A 69 13.06 4.06 -12.01
CA ILE A 69 13.02 4.69 -13.35
C ILE A 69 13.40 6.17 -13.27
N VAL A 70 12.90 6.91 -12.27
CA VAL A 70 13.31 8.31 -12.06
C VAL A 70 14.80 8.42 -11.82
N SER A 71 15.36 7.56 -10.97
CA SER A 71 16.80 7.51 -10.70
C SER A 71 17.65 7.18 -11.93
N LEU A 72 17.11 6.47 -12.92
CA LEU A 72 17.78 6.19 -14.19
C LEU A 72 17.71 7.36 -15.18
N ILE A 73 16.61 8.14 -15.14
CA ILE A 73 16.38 9.25 -16.08
C ILE A 73 17.06 10.53 -15.62
N ALA A 74 17.27 10.72 -14.32
CA ALA A 74 17.87 11.94 -13.80
C ALA A 74 19.41 11.95 -13.78
N PHE A 75 20.04 10.90 -14.35
CA PHE A 75 21.48 10.81 -14.57
C PHE A 75 21.92 11.53 -15.85
#